data_AF-A0A3L6LZA8-F1
#
_entry.id   AF-A0A3L6LZA8-F1
#
_cell.length_a   1.000
_cell.length_b   1.000
_cell.length_c   1.000
_cell.angle_alpha   90.00
_cell.angle_beta   90.00
_cell.angle_gamma   90.00
#
_symmetry.space_group_name_H-M   'P 1'
#
loop_
_entity.id
_entity.type
_entity.pdbx_description
1 polymer ?
#
loop_
_entity_poly.entity_id
_entity_poly.type
_entity_poly.pdbx_seq_one_letter_code
_entity_poly.pdbx_strand_id
1 'polypeptide(L)' 'MPLVPCRGCGRPVDISAEACPGCGATNPARKLSRQQSDLIVLLIQLVLGFALLIGGGTLAWNAVGPIIKSQLTKPPQ' A
#
# COMPACT_ATOMS: atom_id res chain seq x y z
N MET A 1 -2.12 35.29 -5.03
CA MET A 1 -1.43 34.00 -4.85
C MET A 1 -0.52 34.17 -3.64
N PRO A 2 -0.52 33.27 -2.65
CA PRO A 2 0.42 33.38 -1.52
C PRO A 2 1.82 32.99 -2.00
N LEU A 3 2.77 33.92 -1.92
CA LEU A 3 4.18 33.69 -2.25
C LEU A 3 4.88 33.23 -0.98
N VAL A 4 5.49 32.04 -1.03
CA VAL A 4 6.31 31.51 0.07
C VAL A 4 7.77 31.50 -0.36
N PRO A 5 8.74 31.75 0.55
CA PRO A 5 10.14 31.66 0.22
C PRO A 5 10.54 30.20 -0.03
N CYS A 6 11.23 29.95 -1.14
CA CYS A 6 11.76 28.63 -1.46
C CYS A 6 12.83 28.21 -0.44
N ARG A 7 12.73 26.99 0.12
CA ARG A 7 13.70 26.46 1.10
C ARG A 7 15.11 26.20 0.53
N GLY A 8 15.25 26.09 -0.79
CA GLY A 8 16.54 25.84 -1.45
C GLY A 8 17.27 27.12 -1.86
N CYS A 9 16.55 28.10 -2.41
CA CYS A 9 17.17 29.32 -2.97
C CYS A 9 16.67 30.65 -2.38
N GLY A 10 15.73 30.62 -1.43
CA GLY A 10 15.20 31.82 -0.78
C GLY A 10 14.32 32.73 -1.66
N ARG A 11 14.22 32.45 -2.97
CA ARG A 11 13.38 33.24 -3.88
C ARG A 11 11.89 33.01 -3.58
N PRO A 12 11.05 34.05 -3.71
CA PRO A 12 9.61 33.90 -3.54
C PRO A 12 9.06 33.04 -4.68
N VAL A 13 8.28 32.02 -4.33
CA VAL A 13 7.66 31.10 -5.29
C VAL A 13 6.20 30.88 -4.95
N ASP A 14 5.40 30.60 -5.97
CA ASP A 14 4.01 30.20 -5.79
C ASP A 14 3.91 28.83 -5.11
N ILE A 15 3.02 28.71 -4.11
CA ILE A 15 2.81 27.46 -3.36
C ILE A 15 2.35 26.28 -4.23
N SER A 16 1.77 26.58 -5.40
CA SER A 16 1.26 25.58 -6.34
C SER A 16 2.35 25.02 -7.26
N ALA A 17 3.54 25.62 -7.29
CA ALA A 17 4.64 25.12 -8.12
C ALA A 17 5.16 23.77 -7.58
N GLU A 18 5.24 22.78 -8.48
CA GLU A 18 5.68 21.41 -8.16
C GLU A 18 7.18 21.36 -7.82
N ALA A 19 7.96 22.21 -8.48
CA ALA A 19 9.35 22.48 -8.19
C ALA A 19 9.65 23.98 -8.29
N CYS A 20 10.62 24.46 -7.52
CA CYS A 20 11.11 25.83 -7.64
C CYS A 20 11.74 26.05 -9.02
N PRO A 21 11.31 27.05 -9.82
CA PRO A 21 11.86 27.31 -11.15
C PRO A 21 13.31 27.81 -11.13
N GLY A 22 13.79 28.32 -9.98
CA GLY A 22 15.16 28.81 -9.84
C GLY A 22 16.18 27.72 -9.49
N CYS A 23 15.84 26.81 -8.58
CA CYS A 23 16.79 25.82 -8.06
C CYS A 23 16.32 24.36 -8.19
N GLY A 24 15.14 24.10 -8.73
CA GLY A 24 14.62 22.74 -8.90
C GLY A 24 14.17 22.04 -7.61
N ALA A 25 14.22 22.71 -6.46
CA ALA A 25 13.76 22.13 -5.19
C ALA A 25 12.27 21.76 -5.29
N THR A 26 11.95 20.47 -5.21
CA THR A 26 10.58 19.95 -5.19
C THR A 26 9.85 20.40 -3.93
N ASN A 27 8.57 20.75 -4.08
CA ASN A 27 7.73 21.08 -2.95
C ASN A 27 7.50 19.83 -2.06
N PRO A 28 8.00 19.81 -0.81
CA PRO A 28 7.92 18.61 0.03
C PRO A 28 6.47 18.21 0.35
N ALA A 29 5.53 19.16 0.36
CA ALA A 29 4.13 18.89 0.66
C ALA A 29 3.43 18.06 -0.44
N ARG A 30 3.79 18.28 -1.72
CA ARG A 30 3.22 17.54 -2.85
C ARG A 30 3.79 16.12 -2.95
N LYS A 31 5.09 15.95 -2.69
CA LYS A 31 5.74 14.62 -2.72
C LYS A 31 5.16 13.67 -1.67
N LEU A 32 4.86 14.19 -0.47
CA LEU A 32 4.29 13.38 0.61
C LEU A 32 2.86 12.93 0.32
N SER A 33 2.00 13.82 -0.21
CA SER A 33 0.62 13.47 -0.55
C SER A 33 0.54 12.37 -1.61
N ARG A 34 1.39 12.43 -2.65
CA ARG A 34 1.39 11.40 -3.71
C ARG A 34 1.95 10.06 -3.23
N GLN A 35 3.00 10.09 -2.39
CA GLN A 35 3.53 8.89 -1.75
C GLN A 35 2.52 8.24 -0.80
N GLN A 36 1.72 9.05 -0.10
CA GLN A 36 0.70 8.55 0.82
C GLN A 36 -0.45 7.85 0.07
N SER A 37 -0.90 8.41 -1.07
CA SER A 37 -1.92 7.75 -1.91
C SER A 37 -1.45 6.40 -2.44
N ASP A 38 -0.22 6.32 -2.95
CA ASP A 38 0.34 5.08 -3.49
C ASP A 38 0.49 4.00 -2.40
N LEU A 39 0.94 4.39 -1.20
CA LEU A 39 1.04 3.49 -0.05
C LEU A 39 -0.34 2.96 0.39
N ILE A 40 -1.38 3.80 0.40
CA ILE A 40 -2.74 3.37 0.75
C ILE A 40 -3.26 2.35 -0.26
N VAL A 41 -3.03 2.58 -1.56
CA VAL A 41 -3.45 1.64 -2.61
C VAL A 41 -2.74 0.28 -2.43
N LEU A 42 -1.44 0.29 -2.17
CA LEU A 42 -0.65 -0.91 -1.95
C LEU A 42 -1.15 -1.69 -0.71
N LEU A 43 -1.45 -0.99 0.39
CA LEU A 43 -2.01 -1.61 1.59
C LEU A 43 -3.38 -2.24 1.34
N ILE A 44 -4.28 -1.57 0.61
CA ILE A 44 -5.59 -2.12 0.26
C ILE A 44 -5.43 -3.38 -0.58
N GLN A 45 -4.56 -3.36 -1.59
CA GLN A 45 -4.33 -4.53 -2.46
C GLN A 45 -3.73 -5.70 -1.68
N LEU A 46 -2.80 -5.43 -0.75
CA LEU A 46 -2.22 -6.44 0.13
C LEU A 46 -3.27 -7.07 1.03
N VAL A 47 -4.11 -6.26 1.68
CA VAL A 47 -5.18 -6.73 2.57
C VAL A 47 -6.22 -7.55 1.79
N LEU A 48 -6.64 -7.09 0.60
CA LEU A 48 -7.55 -7.85 -0.26
C LEU A 48 -6.95 -9.20 -0.68
N GLY A 49 -5.67 -9.21 -1.08
CA GLY A 49 -4.97 -10.44 -1.45
C GLY A 49 -4.87 -11.42 -0.29
N PHE A 50 -4.46 -10.96 0.88
CA PHE A 50 -4.41 -11.80 2.09
C PHE A 50 -5.79 -12.30 2.50
N ALA A 51 -6.83 -11.46 2.47
CA ALA A 51 -8.19 -11.86 2.79
C ALA A 51 -8.69 -12.97 1.85
N LEU A 52 -8.40 -12.87 0.55
CA LEU A 52 -8.72 -13.90 -0.44
C LEU A 52 -7.95 -15.21 -0.18
N LEU A 53 -6.65 -15.14 0.13
CA LEU A 53 -5.85 -16.32 0.44
C LEU A 53 -6.32 -17.02 1.72
N ILE A 54 -6.58 -16.27 2.79
CA ILE A 54 -7.04 -16.82 4.06
C ILE A 54 -8.47 -17.37 3.91
N GLY A 55 -9.36 -16.63 3.27
CA GLY A 55 -10.74 -17.06 3.02
C GLY A 55 -10.80 -18.32 2.16
N GLY A 56 -10.10 -18.33 1.02
CA GLY A 56 -10.02 -19.47 0.13
C GLY A 56 -9.36 -20.69 0.79
N GLY A 57 -8.25 -20.48 1.51
CA GLY A 57 -7.57 -21.52 2.26
C GLY A 57 -8.44 -22.13 3.36
N THR A 58 -9.22 -21.33 4.08
CA THR A 58 -10.15 -21.81 5.11
C THR A 58 -11.25 -22.67 4.50
N LEU A 59 -11.84 -22.24 3.38
CA LEU A 59 -12.86 -23.02 2.67
C LEU A 59 -12.30 -24.35 2.17
N ALA A 60 -11.10 -24.33 1.58
CA ALA A 60 -10.41 -25.54 1.14
C ALA A 60 -10.11 -26.48 2.31
N TRP A 61 -9.63 -25.94 3.44
CA TRP A 61 -9.33 -26.74 4.63
C TRP A 61 -10.58 -27.37 5.25
N ASN A 62 -11.71 -26.66 5.24
CA ASN A 62 -12.99 -27.20 5.71
C ASN A 62 -13.49 -28.37 4.84
N ALA A 63 -13.18 -28.38 3.54
CA ALA A 63 -13.52 -29.48 2.65
C ALA A 63 -12.53 -30.67 2.76
N VAL A 64 -11.24 -30.39 2.91
CA VAL A 64 -10.18 -31.40 2.93
C VAL A 64 -9.99 -32.04 4.32
N GLY A 65 -10.19 -31.27 5.39
CA GLY A 65 -10.10 -31.72 6.79
C GLY A 65 -10.86 -33.01 7.11
N PRO A 66 -12.13 -33.20 6.72
CA PRO A 66 -12.86 -34.45 6.97
C PRO A 66 -12.29 -35.64 6.18
N ILE A 67 -11.73 -35.41 5.00
CA ILE A 67 -11.12 -36.46 4.16
C ILE A 67 -9.83 -36.96 4.78
N ILE A 68 -8.97 -36.06 5.27
CA ILE A 68 -7.72 -36.46 5.93
C ILE A 68 -8.02 -37.26 7.22
N LYS A 69 -9.03 -36.83 7.99
CA LYS A 69 -9.44 -37.54 9.21
C LYS A 69 -9.89 -38.98 8.92
N SER A 70 -10.63 -39.22 7.84
CA SER A 70 -11.09 -40.56 7.47
C SER A 70 -9.96 -41.47 6.96
N GLN A 71 -8.91 -40.89 6.37
CA GLN A 71 -7.72 -41.65 5.97
C GLN A 71 -6.81 -41.97 7.17
N LEU A 72 -6.71 -41.07 8.16
CA LEU A 72 -5.89 -41.29 9.37
C LEU A 72 -6.48 -42.31 10.35
N THR A 73 -7.81 -42.43 10.42
CA THR A 73 -8.46 -43.44 11.28
C THR A 73 -8.48 -44.83 10.69
N LYS A 74 -7.99 -45.04 9.46
CA LYS A 74 -7.84 -46.39 8.90
C LYS A 74 -6.62 -47.04 9.59
N PRO A 75 -6.82 -48.03 10.48
CA PRO A 75 -5.68 -48.72 11.08
C PRO A 75 -4.85 -49.39 9.98
N PRO A 76 -3.51 -49.37 10.06
CA PRO A 76 -2.67 -50.17 9.19
C PRO A 76 -3.04 -51.64 9.41
N GLN A 77 -3.46 -52.29 8.32
CA GLN A 77 -3.74 -53.73 8.31
C GLN A 77 -2.44 -54.50 8.31
#